data_AF-A0A4R5QHQ4-F1
#
_entry.id   AF-A0A4R5QHQ4-F1
#
_cell.length_a   1.000
_cell.length_b   1.000
_cell.length_c   1.000
_cell.angle_alpha   90.00
_cell.angle_beta   90.00
_cell.angle_gamma   90.00
#
_symmetry.space_group_name_H-M   'P 1'
#
loop_
_entity.id
_entity.type
_entity.pdbx_description
1 polymer ?
#
loop_
_entity_poly.entity_id
_entity_poly.type
_entity_poly.pdbx_seq_one_letter_code
_entity_poly.pdbx_strand_id
1 'polypeptide(L)'
;MCDPTRQAERLLAIRLRYTINTHLEDRAVTTPAAIGVAVGLPAAEAVGLLTRRQWRAGDVAALQAVAGRLRLEVVLPDTELLRGKGRAQ
;
A
#
# COMPACT_ATOMS: atom_id res chain seq x y z
N MET A 1 -6.12 23.55 8.47
CA MET A 1 -5.68 23.16 7.12
C MET A 1 -5.17 21.74 7.19
N CYS A 2 -5.74 20.81 6.39
CA CYS A 2 -5.21 19.45 6.31
C CYS A 2 -3.91 19.46 5.50
N ASP A 3 -2.88 18.82 6.03
CA ASP A 3 -1.57 18.66 5.40
C ASP A 3 -1.72 17.79 4.13
N PRO A 4 -1.46 18.33 2.92
CA PRO A 4 -1.73 17.62 1.65
C PRO A 4 -0.87 16.36 1.48
N THR A 5 0.33 16.35 2.06
CA THR A 5 1.24 15.20 2.14
C THR A 5 0.62 14.04 2.91
N ARG A 6 0.07 14.28 4.11
CA ARG A 6 -0.66 13.25 4.89
C ARG A 6 -1.86 12.69 4.15
N GLN A 7 -2.52 13.52 3.34
CA GLN A 7 -3.67 13.08 2.56
C GLN A 7 -3.24 12.15 1.42
N ALA A 8 -2.14 12.47 0.73
CA ALA A 8 -1.54 11.60 -0.28
C ALA A 8 -1.03 10.28 0.33
N GLU A 9 -0.33 10.32 1.47
CA GLU A 9 0.13 9.12 2.18
C GLU A 9 -1.03 8.21 2.60
N ARG A 10 -2.14 8.80 3.04
CA ARG A 10 -3.33 8.04 3.41
C ARG A 10 -3.98 7.35 2.22
N LEU A 11 -4.07 8.04 1.07
CA LEU A 11 -4.56 7.44 -0.17
C LEU A 11 -3.63 6.32 -0.67
N LEU A 12 -2.32 6.52 -0.54
CA LEU A 12 -1.28 5.54 -0.83
C LEU A 12 -1.48 4.25 -0.03
N ALA A 13 -1.63 4.38 1.29
CA ALA A 13 -1.85 3.25 2.18
C ALA A 13 -3.12 2.46 1.83
N ILE A 14 -4.23 3.16 1.53
CA ILE A 14 -5.50 2.53 1.14
C ILE A 14 -5.32 1.74 -0.17
N ARG A 15 -4.65 2.34 -1.17
CA ARG A 15 -4.41 1.72 -2.48
C ARG A 15 -3.53 0.48 -2.33
N LEU A 16 -2.41 0.59 -1.60
CA LEU A 16 -1.52 -0.53 -1.31
C LEU A 16 -2.25 -1.69 -0.63
N ARG A 17 -3.00 -1.40 0.44
CA ARG A 17 -3.77 -2.44 1.13
C ARG A 17 -4.70 -3.16 0.17
N TYR A 18 -5.45 -2.40 -0.63
CA TYR A 18 -6.40 -2.99 -1.57
C TYR A 18 -5.69 -3.88 -2.59
N THR A 19 -4.64 -3.39 -3.24
CA THR A 19 -3.86 -4.17 -4.22
C THR A 19 -3.25 -5.42 -3.61
N ILE A 20 -2.66 -5.33 -2.41
CA ILE A 20 -2.08 -6.47 -1.71
C ILE A 20 -3.17 -7.49 -1.36
N ASN A 21 -4.29 -7.06 -0.78
CA ASN A 21 -5.38 -7.99 -0.43
C ASN A 21 -5.96 -8.65 -1.68
N THR A 22 -6.23 -7.91 -2.76
CA THR A 22 -6.74 -8.49 -4.01
C THR A 22 -5.77 -9.52 -4.58
N HIS A 23 -4.46 -9.24 -4.56
CA HIS A 23 -3.45 -10.19 -5.04
C HIS A 23 -3.33 -11.45 -4.17
N LEU A 24 -3.51 -11.30 -2.85
CA LEU A 24 -3.53 -12.43 -1.93
C LEU A 24 -4.79 -13.28 -2.14
N GLU A 25 -5.96 -12.65 -2.28
CA GLU A 25 -7.22 -13.33 -2.59
C GLU A 25 -7.17 -14.06 -3.94
N ASP A 26 -6.61 -13.45 -4.99
CA ASP A 26 -6.39 -14.06 -6.31
C ASP A 26 -5.53 -15.34 -6.23
N ARG A 27 -4.53 -15.33 -5.33
CA ARG A 27 -3.67 -16.49 -5.06
C ARG A 27 -4.26 -17.46 -4.03
N ALA A 28 -5.51 -17.26 -3.60
CA ALA A 28 -6.16 -18.00 -2.51
C ALA A 28 -5.37 -18.00 -1.18
N VAL A 29 -4.55 -16.96 -0.96
CA VAL A 29 -3.76 -16.75 0.26
C VAL A 29 -4.58 -15.95 1.26
N THR A 30 -5.50 -16.63 1.95
CA THR A 30 -6.43 -15.98 2.91
C THR A 30 -6.10 -16.29 4.36
N THR A 31 -5.24 -17.28 4.62
CA THR A 31 -4.90 -17.68 5.99
C THR A 31 -3.79 -16.78 6.57
N PRO A 32 -3.86 -16.40 7.85
CA PRO A 32 -2.84 -15.57 8.51
C PRO A 32 -1.40 -16.07 8.32
N ALA A 33 -1.22 -17.39 8.39
CA ALA A 33 0.08 -18.03 8.21
C ALA A 33 0.59 -17.89 6.77
N ALA A 34 -0.26 -18.19 5.78
CA ALA A 34 0.13 -18.08 4.37
C ALA A 34 0.35 -16.62 3.95
N ILE A 35 -0.44 -15.69 4.49
CA ILE A 35 -0.23 -14.25 4.31
C ILE A 35 1.14 -13.86 4.85
N GLY A 36 1.49 -14.26 6.08
CA GLY A 36 2.80 -14.00 6.68
C GLY A 36 3.96 -14.49 5.82
N VAL A 37 3.85 -15.72 5.30
CA VAL A 37 4.84 -16.30 4.37
C VAL A 37 4.93 -15.50 3.06
N ALA A 38 3.80 -15.14 2.46
CA ALA A 38 3.75 -14.42 1.19
C ALA A 38 4.37 -13.02 1.29
N VAL A 39 4.18 -12.33 2.42
CA VAL A 39 4.70 -10.96 2.62
C VAL A 39 6.08 -10.92 3.29
N GLY A 40 6.54 -12.05 3.85
CA GLY A 40 7.79 -12.17 4.58
C GLY A 40 7.77 -11.47 5.95
N LEU A 41 6.63 -11.51 6.64
CA LEU A 41 6.45 -10.94 7.99
C LEU A 41 5.79 -11.99 8.91
N PRO A 42 5.91 -11.85 10.24
CA PRO A 42 5.12 -12.65 11.17
C PRO A 42 3.63 -12.53 10.85
N ALA A 43 2.89 -13.64 10.91
CA ALA A 43 1.47 -13.69 10.56
C ALA A 43 0.65 -12.61 11.30
N ALA A 44 0.91 -12.38 12.59
CA ALA A 44 0.23 -11.37 13.38
C ALA A 44 0.51 -9.94 12.89
N GLU A 45 1.75 -9.64 12.50
CA GLU A 45 2.12 -8.33 11.96
C GLU A 45 1.54 -8.13 10.55
N ALA A 46 1.62 -9.17 9.71
CA ALA A 46 1.07 -9.13 8.35
C ALA A 46 -0.44 -8.88 8.37
N VAL A 47 -1.18 -9.67 9.16
CA VAL A 47 -2.62 -9.49 9.34
C VAL A 47 -2.93 -8.16 10.00
N GLY A 48 -2.18 -7.75 11.03
CA GLY A 48 -2.38 -6.47 11.71
C GLY A 48 -2.19 -5.26 10.78
N LEU A 49 -1.21 -5.33 9.88
CA LEU A 49 -0.94 -4.29 8.88
C LEU A 49 -2.07 -4.20 7.84
N LEU A 50 -2.57 -5.36 7.38
CA LEU A 50 -3.60 -5.45 6.33
C LEU A 50 -5.04 -5.23 6.84
N THR A 51 -5.30 -5.48 8.12
CA THR A 51 -6.62 -5.30 8.75
C THR A 51 -6.77 -3.97 9.50
N ARG A 52 -5.68 -3.23 9.73
CA ARG A 52 -5.72 -1.92 10.39
C ARG A 52 -6.60 -0.92 9.63
N ARG A 53 -7.30 -0.08 10.41
CA ARG A 53 -8.18 0.99 9.90
C ARG A 53 -7.47 2.35 9.80
N GLN A 54 -6.35 2.52 10.50
CA GLN A 54 -5.52 3.73 10.49
C GLN A 54 -4.05 3.34 10.37
N TRP A 55 -3.37 3.84 9.33
CA TRP A 55 -1.94 3.65 9.11
C TRP A 55 -1.16 4.89 9.55
N ARG A 56 -0.08 4.68 10.29
CA ARG A 56 0.93 5.71 10.57
C ARG A 56 1.96 5.70 9.44
N ALA A 57 2.77 6.75 9.33
CA ALA A 57 3.82 6.84 8.30
C ALA A 57 4.72 5.57 8.22
N GLY A 58 5.05 4.95 9.36
CA GLY A 58 5.79 3.69 9.40
C GLY A 58 5.04 2.48 8.82
N ASP A 59 3.72 2.43 8.97
CA ASP A 59 2.91 1.36 8.37
C ASP A 59 2.85 1.52 6.83
N VAL A 60 2.85 2.76 6.33
CA VAL A 60 2.86 3.03 4.89
C VAL A 60 4.16 2.54 4.24
N ALA A 61 5.29 2.75 4.91
CA ALA A 61 6.57 2.19 4.47
C ALA A 61 6.58 0.65 4.48
N ALA A 62 5.98 0.03 5.49
CA ALA A 62 5.83 -1.43 5.55
C ALA A 62 4.96 -1.97 4.40
N LEU A 63 3.83 -1.32 4.09
CA LEU A 63 2.98 -1.69 2.96
C LEU A 63 3.72 -1.57 1.61
N GLN A 64 4.53 -0.53 1.42
CA GLN A 64 5.35 -0.37 0.21
C GLN A 64 6.41 -1.47 0.09
N ALA A 65 7.07 -1.82 1.19
CA ALA A 65 8.04 -2.92 1.20
C ALA A 65 7.38 -4.27 0.85
N VAL A 66 6.17 -4.52 1.37
CA VAL A 66 5.39 -5.72 1.02
C VAL A 66 4.99 -5.71 -0.47
N ALA A 67 4.51 -4.59 -0.99
CA ALA A 67 4.20 -4.48 -2.42
C ALA A 67 5.44 -4.73 -3.29
N GLY A 68 6.60 -4.18 -2.93
CA GLY A 68 7.87 -4.45 -3.62
C GLY A 68 8.25 -5.94 -3.61
N ARG A 69 8.07 -6.64 -2.48
CA ARG A 69 8.32 -8.10 -2.40
C ARG A 69 7.37 -8.91 -3.27
N LEU A 70 6.10 -8.52 -3.28
CA LEU A 70 5.08 -9.14 -4.13
C LEU A 70 5.19 -8.72 -5.60
N ARG A 71 6.14 -7.83 -5.93
CA ARG A 71 6.33 -7.19 -7.25
C ARG A 71 5.05 -6.54 -7.77
N LEU A 72 4.29 -5.92 -6.87
CA LEU A 72 3.09 -5.17 -7.16
C LEU A 72 3.46 -3.72 -7.44
N GLU A 73 3.21 -3.25 -8.66
CA GLU A 73 3.30 -1.83 -8.99
C GLU A 73 2.04 -1.11 -8.50
N VAL A 74 2.19 -0.31 -7.45
CA VAL A 74 1.17 0.66 -7.03
C VAL A 74 1.60 2.03 -7.51
N VAL A 75 1.21 2.35 -8.74
CA VAL A 75 1.32 3.70 -9.27
C VAL A 75 0.30 4.57 -8.53
N LEU A 76 0.78 5.53 -7.75
CA LEU A 76 -0.07 6.60 -7.30
C LEU A 76 -0.34 7.54 -8.45
N PRO A 77 -1.56 8.12 -8.53
CA PRO A 77 -1.75 9.29 -9.36
C PRO A 77 -0.81 10.36 -8.83
N ASP A 78 0.26 10.58 -9.59
CA ASP A 78 1.29 11.49 -9.20
C ASP A 78 0.69 12.89 -9.06
N THR A 79 0.94 13.52 -7.92
CA THR A 79 0.79 14.98 -7.76
C THR A 79 1.57 15.78 -8.83
N GLU A 80 2.43 15.15 -9.62
CA GLU A 80 3.07 15.65 -10.84
C GLU A 80 2.08 16.01 -11.94
N LEU A 81 0.88 15.42 -12.00
CA LEU A 81 -0.16 15.88 -12.94
C LEU A 81 -0.69 17.28 -12.59
N LEU A 82 -0.46 17.78 -11.37
CA LEU A 82 -0.72 19.18 -10.98
C LEU A 82 0.52 20.09 -11.09
N ARG A 83 1.72 19.53 -11.33
CA ARG A 83 2.98 20.31 -11.50
C ARG A 83 3.44 20.39 -12.97
N GLY A 84 2.93 19.53 -13.86
CA GLY A 84 3.50 19.31 -15.19
C GLY A 84 2.65 19.68 -16.40
N LYS A 85 1.49 20.34 -16.28
CA LYS A 85 0.72 20.79 -17.47
C LYS A 85 0.94 22.28 -17.75
N GLY A 86 2.16 22.57 -18.19
CA GLY A 86 2.58 23.89 -18.63
C GLY A 86 3.79 23.82 -19.54
N ARG A 87 3.77 22.98 -20.59
CA ARG A 87 4.66 23.18 -21.74
C ARG A 87 3.93 23.01 -23.06
N ALA A 88 4.02 24.10 -23.81
CA ALA A 88 3.65 24.37 -25.18
C ALA A 88 3.85 23.22 -26.16
N GLN A 89 2.92 23.11 -27.11
CA GLN A 89 3.23 23.15 -28.55
C GLN A 89 2.18 24.05 -29.22
#